data_AF-A0A2E9MUH8-F1
#
_entry.id   AF-A0A2E9MUH8-F1
#
_cell.length_a   1.000
_cell.length_b   1.000
_cell.length_c   1.000
_cell.angle_alpha   90.00
_cell.angle_beta   90.00
_cell.angle_gamma   90.00
#
_symmetry.space_group_name_H-M   'P 1'
#
loop_
_entity.id
_entity.type
_entity.pdbx_description
1 polymer ?
#
loop_
_entity_poly.entity_id
_entity_poly.type
_entity_poly.pdbx_seq_one_letter_code
_entity_poly.pdbx_strand_id
1 'polypeptide(L)'
;MKKLLKLVMACMLSFGFTSFAIAGLDEIPQDIRDRVYNMDLMDPIQPLDDSAFRDWKSERSPPWTVGYASTYAGNTWRKGAMARLMDEIKPKWQELGLLNDIIVTQSNLKDALQIQQIRQLVDQGVDAIIICCSNPTVLNQAIKYAFDRGVPVFSFTGYTTSPLSINSS
;
A
#
# COMPACT_ATOMS: atom_id res chain seq x y z
N MET A 1 -19.67 26.75 -61.89
CA MET A 1 -20.78 27.30 -61.07
C MET A 1 -21.44 26.10 -60.39
N LYS A 2 -21.49 25.88 -59.09
CA LYS A 2 -21.33 26.72 -57.91
C LYS A 2 -20.58 25.88 -56.85
N LYS A 3 -19.57 26.50 -56.26
CA LYS A 3 -19.01 26.09 -54.96
C LYS A 3 -20.11 26.22 -53.89
N LEU A 4 -19.85 25.54 -52.77
CA LEU A 4 -20.29 25.86 -51.41
C LEU A 4 -21.51 25.08 -50.89
N LEU A 5 -21.33 24.65 -49.63
CA LEU A 5 -22.35 24.31 -48.64
C LEU A 5 -22.68 22.81 -48.48
N LYS A 6 -21.91 22.14 -47.61
CA LYS A 6 -22.39 21.61 -46.32
C LYS A 6 -21.25 20.87 -45.61
N LEU A 7 -20.45 21.64 -44.89
CA LEU A 7 -19.62 21.14 -43.79
C LEU A 7 -20.58 20.90 -42.62
N VAL A 8 -21.14 19.68 -42.52
CA VAL A 8 -21.90 19.25 -41.34
C VAL A 8 -21.05 18.23 -40.61
N MET A 9 -20.34 18.75 -39.62
CA MET A 9 -20.14 18.19 -38.29
C MET A 9 -20.65 16.75 -38.10
N ALA A 10 -19.71 15.81 -38.12
CA ALA A 10 -19.85 14.54 -37.42
C ALA A 10 -18.52 14.28 -36.70
N CYS A 11 -18.20 15.14 -35.73
CA CYS A 11 -17.42 14.71 -34.57
C CYS A 11 -18.29 13.68 -33.84
N MET A 12 -18.26 12.43 -34.29
CA MET A 12 -18.61 11.32 -33.43
C MET A 12 -17.55 11.30 -32.34
N LEU A 13 -17.87 12.02 -31.26
CA LEU A 13 -17.42 11.74 -29.92
C LEU A 13 -17.69 10.26 -29.67
N SER A 14 -16.72 9.41 -30.02
CA SER A 14 -16.55 8.13 -29.38
C SER A 14 -16.13 8.40 -27.94
N PHE A 15 -17.07 8.91 -27.14
CA PHE A 15 -17.16 8.57 -25.73
C PHE A 15 -17.52 7.08 -25.70
N GLY A 16 -16.52 6.25 -26.00
CA GLY A 16 -16.54 4.88 -25.54
C GLY A 16 -16.64 5.00 -24.03
N PHE A 17 -17.77 4.56 -23.48
CA PHE A 17 -17.87 4.20 -22.08
C PHE A 17 -16.69 3.26 -21.80
N THR A 18 -15.59 3.78 -21.29
CA THR A 18 -14.65 2.97 -20.54
C THR A 18 -15.45 2.58 -19.30
N SER A 19 -16.10 1.42 -19.37
CA SER A 19 -16.52 0.73 -18.16
C SER A 19 -15.29 0.71 -17.28
N PHE A 20 -15.35 1.37 -16.13
CA PHE A 20 -14.32 1.26 -15.10
C PHE A 20 -14.39 -0.19 -14.59
N ALA A 21 -13.88 -1.11 -15.37
CA ALA A 21 -13.55 -2.44 -14.89
C ALA A 21 -12.35 -2.22 -13.98
N ILE A 22 -12.59 -2.27 -12.67
CA ILE A 22 -11.51 -2.36 -11.69
C ILE A 22 -10.78 -3.66 -12.01
N ALA A 23 -9.59 -3.54 -12.57
CA ALA A 23 -8.83 -4.66 -13.06
C ALA A 23 -8.50 -5.65 -11.92
N GLY A 24 -8.66 -6.95 -12.19
CA GLY A 24 -8.38 -8.02 -11.23
C GLY A 24 -9.55 -8.40 -10.32
N LEU A 25 -10.58 -7.56 -10.13
CA LEU A 25 -11.78 -7.98 -9.39
C LEU A 25 -12.53 -9.08 -10.14
N ASP A 26 -12.53 -9.05 -11.47
CA ASP A 26 -13.14 -10.07 -12.32
C ASP A 26 -12.55 -11.47 -12.10
N GLU A 27 -11.28 -11.56 -11.65
CA GLU A 27 -10.59 -12.80 -11.28
C GLU A 27 -11.05 -13.38 -9.92
N ILE A 28 -11.72 -12.57 -9.09
CA ILE A 28 -12.17 -12.95 -7.75
C ILE A 28 -13.59 -13.55 -7.82
N PRO A 29 -13.91 -14.66 -7.12
CA PRO A 29 -15.29 -15.17 -7.05
C PRO A 29 -16.32 -14.11 -6.68
N GLN A 30 -17.49 -14.15 -7.33
CA GLN A 30 -18.52 -13.12 -7.17
C GLN A 30 -18.98 -12.96 -5.71
N ASP A 31 -19.15 -14.07 -4.97
CA ASP A 31 -19.55 -14.02 -3.56
C ASP A 31 -18.52 -13.30 -2.66
N ILE A 32 -17.24 -13.37 -3.02
CA ILE A 32 -16.16 -12.67 -2.33
C ILE A 32 -16.20 -11.19 -2.71
N ARG A 33 -16.38 -10.86 -3.99
CA ARG A 33 -16.57 -9.46 -4.42
C ARG A 33 -17.73 -8.79 -3.71
N ASP A 34 -18.89 -9.43 -3.67
CA ASP A 34 -20.10 -8.85 -3.11
C ASP A 34 -20.01 -8.65 -1.58
N ARG A 35 -19.13 -9.39 -0.90
CA ARG A 35 -18.92 -9.34 0.55
C ARG A 35 -17.76 -8.44 0.97
N VAL A 36 -16.65 -8.47 0.24
CA VAL A 36 -15.39 -7.80 0.60
C VAL A 36 -15.18 -6.53 -0.20
N TYR A 37 -15.60 -6.51 -1.47
CA TYR A 37 -15.45 -5.40 -2.40
C TYR A 37 -16.81 -4.77 -2.76
N ASN A 38 -17.71 -4.67 -1.77
CA ASN A 38 -18.98 -4.00 -1.97
C ASN A 38 -18.76 -2.47 -1.97
N MET A 39 -18.94 -1.84 -3.13
CA MET A 39 -18.71 -0.39 -3.28
C MET A 39 -19.64 0.47 -2.40
N ASP A 40 -20.81 -0.04 -2.00
CA ASP A 40 -21.73 0.68 -1.12
C ASP A 40 -21.23 0.72 0.35
N LEU A 41 -20.34 -0.21 0.71
CA LEU A 41 -19.78 -0.36 2.07
C LEU A 41 -18.31 0.07 2.17
N MET A 42 -17.65 0.29 1.03
CA MET A 42 -16.25 0.64 0.98
C MET A 42 -16.03 2.14 1.17
N ASP A 43 -14.88 2.50 1.72
CA ASP A 43 -14.46 3.89 1.78
C ASP A 43 -14.18 4.40 0.35
N PRO A 44 -14.83 5.50 -0.12
CA PRO A 44 -14.66 6.01 -1.48
C PRO A 44 -13.23 6.38 -1.87
N ILE A 45 -12.34 6.62 -0.89
CA ILE A 45 -10.94 6.97 -1.17
C ILE A 45 -10.00 5.76 -1.08
N GLN A 46 -10.48 4.57 -0.73
CA GLN A 46 -9.67 3.37 -0.69
C GLN A 46 -9.26 2.98 -2.12
N PRO A 47 -7.96 2.81 -2.41
CA PRO A 47 -7.52 2.41 -3.73
C PRO A 47 -7.82 0.92 -3.95
N LEU A 48 -8.48 0.62 -5.06
CA LEU A 48 -8.90 -0.74 -5.44
C LEU A 48 -8.44 -1.13 -6.84
N ASP A 49 -7.72 -0.23 -7.51
CA ASP A 49 -7.18 -0.44 -8.85
C ASP A 49 -6.05 -1.47 -8.85
N ASP A 50 -5.58 -1.82 -10.05
CA ASP A 50 -4.40 -2.68 -10.24
C ASP A 50 -3.23 -2.18 -9.39
N SER A 51 -2.66 -3.10 -8.62
CA SER A 51 -1.50 -2.80 -7.78
C SER A 51 -0.27 -2.53 -8.64
N ALA A 52 0.46 -1.45 -8.33
CA ALA A 52 1.79 -1.21 -8.91
C ALA A 52 2.78 -2.35 -8.61
N PHE A 53 2.45 -3.22 -7.65
CA PHE A 53 3.25 -4.39 -7.29
C PHE A 53 2.88 -5.66 -8.06
N ARG A 54 1.87 -5.67 -8.93
CA ARG A 54 1.43 -6.87 -9.67
C ARG A 54 2.58 -7.57 -10.39
N ASP A 55 3.39 -6.78 -11.11
CA ASP A 55 4.55 -7.27 -11.87
C ASP A 55 5.89 -6.80 -11.27
N TRP A 56 5.85 -6.07 -10.16
CA TRP A 56 7.06 -5.57 -9.50
C TRP A 56 7.84 -6.71 -8.84
N LYS A 57 9.16 -6.66 -8.95
CA LYS A 57 10.06 -7.62 -8.32
C LYS A 57 11.08 -6.87 -7.47
N SER A 58 11.33 -7.41 -6.28
CA SER A 58 12.41 -6.93 -5.42
C SER A 58 13.72 -7.59 -5.82
N GLU A 59 14.78 -6.80 -5.93
CA GLU A 59 16.17 -7.31 -6.03
C GLU A 59 16.74 -7.72 -4.65
N ARG A 60 16.01 -7.46 -3.56
CA ARG A 60 16.44 -7.78 -2.19
C ARG A 60 16.16 -9.23 -1.85
N SER A 61 17.14 -9.89 -1.27
CA SER A 61 17.08 -11.31 -0.89
C SER A 61 17.19 -11.48 0.63
N PRO A 62 16.62 -12.56 1.19
CA PRO A 62 16.77 -12.84 2.62
C PRO A 62 18.24 -13.13 2.98
N PRO A 63 18.64 -12.91 4.25
CA PRO A 63 17.78 -12.53 5.38
C PRO A 63 17.45 -11.04 5.39
N TRP A 64 16.16 -10.70 5.48
CA TRP A 64 15.69 -9.31 5.39
C TRP A 64 15.75 -8.57 6.73
N THR A 65 16.05 -7.28 6.70
CA THR A 65 15.78 -6.36 7.82
C THR A 65 14.50 -5.60 7.56
N VAL A 66 13.50 -5.69 8.43
CA VAL A 66 12.19 -5.06 8.23
C VAL A 66 12.00 -3.88 9.17
N GLY A 67 11.64 -2.72 8.63
CA GLY A 67 11.21 -1.58 9.44
C GLY A 67 9.75 -1.72 9.87
N TYR A 68 9.42 -1.51 11.14
CA TYR A 68 8.06 -1.40 11.63
C TYR A 68 7.81 0.03 12.14
N ALA A 69 7.24 0.88 11.30
CA ALA A 69 7.00 2.29 11.58
C ALA A 69 5.58 2.51 12.10
N SER A 70 5.41 2.56 13.42
CA SER A 70 4.09 2.58 14.05
C SER A 70 3.74 3.90 14.71
N THR A 71 2.45 4.24 14.69
CA THR A 71 1.96 5.52 15.21
C THR A 71 1.77 5.51 16.73
N TYR A 72 1.44 4.36 17.31
CA TYR A 72 1.05 4.28 18.70
C TYR A 72 1.29 2.87 19.22
N ALA A 73 1.55 2.68 20.51
CA ALA A 73 1.77 1.36 21.10
C ALA A 73 1.03 1.15 22.44
N GLY A 74 0.31 2.16 22.92
CA GLY A 74 -0.20 2.16 24.29
C GLY A 74 -1.46 1.33 24.55
N ASN A 75 -2.11 0.77 23.52
CA ASN A 75 -3.30 -0.07 23.71
C ASN A 75 -2.98 -1.57 23.76
N THR A 76 -3.88 -2.34 24.37
CA THR A 76 -3.70 -3.79 24.60
C THR A 76 -3.59 -4.57 23.29
N TRP A 77 -4.34 -4.19 22.26
CA TRP A 77 -4.27 -4.81 20.94
C TRP A 77 -2.87 -4.67 20.32
N ARG A 78 -2.30 -3.46 20.30
CA ARG A 78 -0.95 -3.22 19.75
C ARG A 78 0.13 -3.88 20.58
N LYS A 79 -0.02 -3.90 21.92
CA LYS A 79 0.88 -4.65 22.79
C LYS A 79 0.85 -6.15 22.46
N GLY A 80 -0.33 -6.74 22.27
CA GLY A 80 -0.49 -8.14 21.88
C GLY A 80 0.08 -8.45 20.50
N ALA A 81 -0.19 -7.59 19.51
CA ALA A 81 0.35 -7.75 18.16
C ALA A 81 1.88 -7.68 18.16
N MET A 82 2.47 -6.74 18.91
CA MET A 82 3.91 -6.60 19.04
C MET A 82 4.54 -7.78 19.80
N ALA A 83 3.92 -8.25 20.88
CA ALA A 83 4.38 -9.44 21.60
C ALA A 83 4.43 -10.66 20.67
N ARG A 84 3.36 -10.93 19.93
CA ARG A 84 3.36 -12.03 18.94
C ARG A 84 4.43 -11.83 17.86
N LEU A 85 4.59 -10.60 17.34
CA LEU A 85 5.61 -10.31 16.32
C LEU A 85 7.03 -10.59 16.84
N MET A 86 7.35 -10.13 18.04
CA MET A 86 8.70 -10.19 18.59
C MET A 86 9.04 -11.53 19.25
N ASP A 87 8.08 -12.15 19.94
CA ASP A 87 8.32 -13.34 20.76
C ASP A 87 8.05 -14.64 19.99
N GLU A 88 7.19 -14.61 18.96
CA GLU A 88 6.84 -15.80 18.19
C GLU A 88 7.27 -15.76 16.73
N ILE A 89 6.96 -14.67 16.00
CA ILE A 89 7.17 -14.62 14.55
C ILE A 89 8.65 -14.38 14.22
N LYS A 90 9.26 -13.37 14.85
CA LYS A 90 10.65 -13.00 14.60
C LYS A 90 11.64 -14.17 14.82
N PRO A 91 11.61 -14.91 15.95
CA PRO A 91 12.55 -16.00 16.16
C PRO A 91 12.39 -17.14 15.13
N LYS A 92 11.14 -17.50 14.79
CA LYS A 92 10.86 -18.54 13.78
C LYS A 92 11.41 -18.15 12.40
N TRP A 93 11.25 -16.89 12.00
CA TRP A 93 11.73 -16.43 10.70
C TRP A 93 13.26 -16.27 10.66
N GLN A 94 13.88 -15.95 11.80
CA GLN A 94 15.34 -15.96 11.95
C GLN A 94 15.89 -17.39 11.86
N GLU A 95 15.25 -18.37 12.49
CA GLU A 95 15.63 -19.80 12.40
C GLU A 95 15.56 -20.33 10.97
N LEU A 96 14.59 -19.87 10.18
CA LEU A 96 14.46 -20.18 8.76
C LEU A 96 15.49 -19.46 7.87
N GLY A 97 16.32 -18.56 8.41
CA GLY A 97 17.26 -17.73 7.64
C GLY A 97 16.59 -16.68 6.77
N LEU A 98 15.31 -16.37 7.01
CA LEU A 98 14.52 -15.42 6.22
C LEU A 98 14.61 -13.99 6.74
N LEU A 99 14.79 -13.83 8.05
CA LEU A 99 14.78 -12.54 8.71
C LEU A 99 16.12 -12.30 9.42
N ASN A 100 16.69 -11.11 9.23
CA ASN A 100 17.82 -10.62 10.00
C ASN A 100 17.31 -9.94 11.28
N ASP A 101 16.54 -8.85 11.15
CA ASP A 101 15.99 -8.12 12.29
C ASP A 101 14.71 -7.33 11.95
N ILE A 102 14.03 -6.85 12.99
CA ILE A 102 12.90 -5.91 12.89
C ILE A 102 13.26 -4.63 13.65
N ILE A 103 13.34 -3.50 12.95
CA ILE A 103 13.61 -2.19 13.55
C ILE A 103 12.28 -1.48 13.81
N VAL A 104 11.93 -1.30 15.08
CA VAL A 104 10.65 -0.69 15.49
C VAL A 104 10.83 0.80 15.75
N THR A 105 9.98 1.62 15.14
CA THR A 105 9.85 3.05 15.47
C THR A 105 8.44 3.39 15.94
N GLN A 106 8.34 4.40 16.80
CA GLN A 106 7.09 4.87 17.37
C GLN A 106 6.98 6.38 17.20
N SER A 107 5.95 6.85 16.50
CA SER A 107 5.75 8.29 16.27
C SER A 107 4.88 8.97 17.33
N ASN A 108 4.18 8.17 18.14
CA ASN A 108 3.24 8.63 19.17
C ASN A 108 2.21 9.65 18.64
N LEU A 109 1.48 9.25 17.59
CA LEU A 109 0.42 10.00 16.92
C LEU A 109 0.90 11.27 16.20
N LYS A 110 2.20 11.36 15.90
CA LYS A 110 2.80 12.49 15.17
C LYS A 110 3.17 12.07 13.76
N ASP A 111 2.34 12.43 12.79
CA ASP A 111 2.56 12.03 11.39
C ASP A 111 3.89 12.54 10.83
N ALA A 112 4.29 13.78 11.16
CA ALA A 112 5.57 14.33 10.75
C ALA A 112 6.77 13.48 11.24
N LEU A 113 6.68 12.95 12.46
CA LEU A 113 7.71 12.06 13.01
C LEU A 113 7.67 10.69 12.32
N GLN A 114 6.49 10.16 12.01
CA GLN A 114 6.39 8.90 11.28
C GLN A 114 6.96 9.00 9.85
N ILE A 115 6.70 10.12 9.15
CA ILE A 115 7.30 10.43 7.84
C ILE A 115 8.83 10.43 7.94
N GLN A 116 9.38 11.10 8.96
CA GLN A 116 10.82 11.13 9.19
C GLN A 116 11.37 9.72 9.47
N GLN A 117 10.70 8.96 10.32
CA GLN A 117 11.11 7.59 10.69
C GLN A 117 11.08 6.64 9.49
N ILE A 118 10.08 6.72 8.61
CA ILE A 118 10.05 5.94 7.36
C ILE A 118 11.29 6.23 6.51
N ARG A 119 11.63 7.51 6.31
CA ARG A 119 12.83 7.90 5.55
C ARG A 119 14.11 7.39 6.23
N GLN A 120 14.21 7.51 7.55
CA GLN A 120 15.35 7.01 8.32
C GLN A 120 15.51 5.49 8.18
N LEU A 121 14.42 4.73 8.22
CA LEU A 121 14.46 3.27 8.01
C LEU A 121 14.96 2.93 6.61
N VAL A 122 14.46 3.62 5.58
CA VAL A 122 14.96 3.45 4.21
C VAL A 122 16.45 3.77 4.12
N ASP A 123 16.89 4.88 4.73
CA ASP A 123 18.29 5.31 4.70
C ASP A 123 19.21 4.39 5.54
N GLN A 124 18.66 3.68 6.52
CA GLN A 124 19.34 2.61 7.26
C GLN A 124 19.44 1.29 6.47
N GLY A 125 18.81 1.22 5.29
CA GLY A 125 18.91 0.07 4.41
C GLY A 125 17.96 -1.07 4.77
N VAL A 126 16.80 -0.81 5.39
CA VAL A 126 15.78 -1.85 5.56
C VAL A 126 15.29 -2.36 4.20
N ASP A 127 14.90 -3.63 4.18
CA ASP A 127 14.47 -4.32 2.97
C ASP A 127 12.99 -4.14 2.65
N ALA A 128 12.18 -3.89 3.69
CA ALA A 128 10.75 -3.62 3.60
C ALA A 128 10.31 -2.77 4.80
N ILE A 129 9.18 -2.08 4.67
CA ILE A 129 8.58 -1.32 5.76
C ILE A 129 7.14 -1.75 5.97
N ILE A 130 6.79 -2.00 7.23
CA ILE A 130 5.41 -2.16 7.69
C ILE A 130 5.02 -0.87 8.42
N ILE A 131 3.86 -0.30 8.08
CA ILE A 131 3.28 0.86 8.78
C ILE A 131 2.02 0.44 9.54
N CYS A 132 1.82 1.01 10.74
CA CYS A 132 0.62 0.76 11.55
C CYS A 132 0.34 1.92 12.53
N CYS A 133 -0.67 2.74 12.35
CA CYS A 133 -1.39 3.11 11.12
C CYS A 133 -1.34 4.65 11.11
N SER A 134 -1.58 5.30 9.99
CA SER A 134 -1.63 6.77 9.97
C SER A 134 -2.85 7.21 9.18
N ASN A 135 -2.97 8.53 9.00
CA ASN A 135 -3.88 9.10 8.06
C ASN A 135 -3.64 8.52 6.63
N PRO A 136 -4.70 8.20 5.86
CA PRO A 136 -4.57 7.54 4.55
C PRO A 136 -3.74 8.27 3.50
N THR A 137 -3.54 9.59 3.62
CA THR A 137 -2.87 10.40 2.58
C THR A 137 -1.51 10.95 3.01
N VAL A 138 -1.32 11.17 4.32
CA VAL A 138 -0.17 11.94 4.83
C VAL A 138 1.17 11.24 4.59
N LEU A 139 1.20 9.91 4.57
CA LEU A 139 2.43 9.14 4.37
C LEU A 139 2.83 8.96 2.90
N ASN A 140 2.00 9.35 1.93
CA ASN A 140 2.19 9.02 0.50
C ASN A 140 3.56 9.44 -0.05
N GLN A 141 4.08 10.61 0.36
CA GLN A 141 5.39 11.08 -0.09
C GLN A 141 6.55 10.29 0.53
N ALA A 142 6.40 9.80 1.76
CA ALA A 142 7.38 8.91 2.38
C ALA A 142 7.35 7.50 1.76
N ILE A 143 6.15 7.01 1.43
CA ILE A 143 5.96 5.76 0.70
C ILE A 143 6.62 5.81 -0.67
N LYS A 144 6.39 6.88 -1.43
CA LYS A 144 7.06 7.09 -2.72
C LYS A 144 8.59 7.10 -2.55
N TYR A 145 9.10 7.78 -1.53
CA TYR A 145 10.54 7.81 -1.24
C TYR A 145 11.14 6.41 -1.04
N ALA A 146 10.42 5.54 -0.32
CA ALA A 146 10.79 4.15 -0.10
C ALA A 146 10.75 3.34 -1.41
N PHE A 147 9.65 3.45 -2.16
CA PHE A 147 9.46 2.74 -3.43
C PHE A 147 10.53 3.12 -4.46
N ASP A 148 10.87 4.41 -4.59
CA ASP A 148 11.92 4.89 -5.51
C ASP A 148 13.31 4.31 -5.18
N ARG A 149 13.49 3.75 -3.97
CA ARG A 149 14.70 3.04 -3.52
C ARG A 149 14.50 1.52 -3.48
N GLY A 150 13.41 1.03 -4.03
CA GLY A 150 13.00 -0.36 -4.09
C GLY A 150 12.53 -0.95 -2.76
N VAL A 151 12.27 -0.13 -1.73
CA VAL A 151 11.76 -0.60 -0.43
C VAL A 151 10.23 -0.64 -0.49
N PRO A 152 9.59 -1.81 -0.54
CA PRO A 152 8.14 -1.92 -0.52
C PRO A 152 7.60 -1.52 0.85
N VAL A 153 6.43 -0.87 0.85
CA VAL A 153 5.73 -0.45 2.07
C VAL A 153 4.38 -1.17 2.17
N PHE A 154 4.12 -1.74 3.33
CA PHE A 154 2.90 -2.50 3.64
C PHE A 154 2.12 -1.80 4.75
N SER A 155 0.85 -1.48 4.50
CA SER A 155 -0.07 -1.03 5.55
C SER A 155 -0.64 -2.24 6.27
N PHE A 156 -0.27 -2.44 7.54
CA PHE A 156 -0.70 -3.60 8.33
C PHE A 156 -2.20 -3.58 8.66
N THR A 157 -2.72 -2.40 8.97
CA THR A 157 -4.14 -2.21 9.25
C THR A 157 -4.61 -0.85 8.73
N GLY A 158 -5.76 -0.85 8.06
CA GLY A 158 -6.21 0.27 7.26
C GLY A 158 -5.44 0.35 5.94
N TYR A 159 -5.73 1.38 5.16
CA TYR A 159 -5.11 1.60 3.86
C TYR A 159 -4.36 2.92 3.81
N THR A 160 -3.44 3.02 2.85
CA THR A 160 -3.01 4.31 2.32
C THR A 160 -3.54 4.48 0.91
N THR A 161 -3.71 5.73 0.52
CA THR A 161 -4.11 6.13 -0.84
C THR A 161 -2.94 6.10 -1.83
N SER A 162 -1.73 5.78 -1.37
CA SER A 162 -0.58 5.66 -2.26
C SER A 162 -0.71 4.41 -3.13
N PRO A 163 -0.63 4.51 -4.46
CA PRO A 163 -0.58 3.34 -5.34
C PRO A 163 0.75 2.56 -5.19
N LEU A 164 1.71 3.11 -4.44
CA LEU A 164 3.04 2.55 -4.20
C LEU A 164 3.15 1.90 -2.81
N SER A 165 2.02 1.52 -2.23
CA SER A 165 1.96 0.66 -1.03
C SER A 165 1.02 -0.51 -1.25
N ILE A 166 1.21 -1.57 -0.46
CA ILE A 166 0.31 -2.72 -0.40
C ILE A 166 -0.54 -2.58 0.87
N ASN A 167 -1.85 -2.60 0.72
CA ASN A 167 -2.79 -2.56 1.84
C ASN A 167 -3.20 -3.99 2.19
N SER A 168 -3.01 -4.42 3.44
CA SER A 168 -3.32 -5.81 3.87
C SER A 168 -4.69 -5.97 4.54
N SER A 169 -5.54 -4.95 4.52
CA SER A 169 -6.88 -4.93 5.14
C SER A 169 -7.93 -4.36 4.21
#